data_AF-U6N3E4-F1
#
_entry.id   AF-U6N3E4-F1
#
_cell.length_a   1.000
_cell.length_b   1.000
_cell.length_c   1.000
_cell.angle_alpha   90.00
_cell.angle_beta   90.00
_cell.angle_gamma   90.00
#
_symmetry.space_group_name_H-M   'P 1'
#
loop_
_entity.id
_entity.type
_entity.pdbx_description
1 polymer ?
#
loop_
_entity_poly.entity_id
_entity_poly.type
_entity_poly.pdbx_seq_one_letter_code
_entity_poly.pdbx_strand_id
1 'polypeptide(L)'
;MKLLRLRLHRQVGSCPLLQQPVLQQQQRQPKRQQQQQQPQFFFGRPAAAPVSRIAASGGLQLQQQQLLQLQQQQQQQQRQRAGPRCAALASAAAAFCVAAAGSRREVKLGELTDFPEGGLYEVSVNEGKDKVLVAHVDGAFYCTSSSCPHYGAPLAKGVATADHVTCPWHDAKFDLKTGKCIAGPVTQGIQTYPVQVKGSSLFASLPERLEEHEHSISCCRRRETRHRRQRRQQQQQQQQQQQQQQHCLWCFVSLSLQAFKDKTFVVVGGGPAASAAVEELRAQGFEGRLVMISRENVPPYDRVMLSKNLKCEPNNILLRPVDFLTDTLKVELRLGETVEAVDADAMTVKTDKGNVINYDK
;
A
#
# COMPACT_ATOMS: atom_id res chain seq x y z
N MET A 1 6.33 -25.83 64.07
CA MET A 1 6.57 -24.44 64.52
C MET A 1 7.81 -23.89 63.84
N LYS A 2 7.76 -22.61 63.42
CA LYS A 2 8.84 -21.72 62.91
C LYS A 2 9.44 -22.11 61.54
N LEU A 3 8.98 -21.56 60.40
CA LEU A 3 9.23 -20.22 59.84
C LEU A 3 10.71 -19.81 59.81
N LEU A 4 11.31 -19.76 58.62
CA LEU A 4 12.22 -18.68 58.24
C LEU A 4 12.19 -18.43 56.73
N ARG A 5 11.64 -17.26 56.39
CA ARG A 5 11.65 -16.62 55.07
C ARG A 5 13.04 -16.02 54.82
N LEU A 6 13.58 -16.18 53.61
CA LEU A 6 14.58 -15.26 53.06
C LEU A 6 14.10 -14.76 51.69
N ARG A 7 13.64 -13.51 51.68
CA ARG A 7 13.48 -12.68 50.48
C ARG A 7 14.82 -12.04 50.17
N LEU A 8 15.29 -12.13 48.92
CA LEU A 8 16.28 -11.22 48.38
C LEU A 8 15.70 -10.54 47.15
N HIS A 9 15.27 -9.29 47.35
CA HIS A 9 14.96 -8.34 46.29
C HIS A 9 16.27 -7.89 45.62
N ARG A 10 16.37 -8.04 44.31
CA ARG A 10 17.36 -7.32 43.49
C ARG A 10 16.83 -5.91 43.23
N GLN A 11 17.46 -4.91 43.85
CA GLN A 11 17.20 -3.50 43.60
C GLN A 11 17.83 -3.06 42.28
N VAL A 12 17.05 -2.27 41.56
CA VAL A 12 17.41 -1.52 40.35
C VAL A 12 18.21 -0.30 40.78
N GLY A 13 19.39 -0.10 40.19
CA GLY A 13 20.23 1.08 40.43
C GLY A 13 19.57 2.34 39.88
N SER A 14 19.22 3.26 40.78
CA SER A 14 18.87 4.65 40.51
C SER A 14 20.15 5.52 40.54
N CYS A 15 20.34 6.35 39.51
CA CYS A 15 21.41 7.33 39.44
C CYS A 15 20.84 8.70 39.89
N PRO A 16 21.45 9.42 40.86
CA PRO A 16 20.87 10.64 41.41
C PRO A 16 21.36 11.93 40.73
N LEU A 17 20.43 12.88 40.64
CA LEU A 17 20.54 14.33 40.84
C LEU A 17 21.78 15.08 40.32
N LEU A 18 21.53 16.14 39.53
CA LEU A 18 22.08 17.47 39.83
C LEU A 18 21.21 18.57 39.19
N GLN A 19 21.02 19.61 40.00
CA GLN A 19 20.01 20.67 39.91
C GLN A 19 20.44 21.81 38.97
N GLN A 20 19.44 22.59 38.54
CA GLN A 20 19.61 23.84 37.78
C GLN A 20 20.33 24.94 38.59
N PRO A 21 20.70 26.04 37.93
CA PRO A 21 19.98 27.27 38.27
C PRO A 21 19.54 28.13 37.08
N VAL A 22 18.46 28.86 37.37
CA VAL A 22 17.79 29.91 36.61
C VAL A 22 18.69 31.15 36.49
N LEU A 23 18.78 31.73 35.28
CA LEU A 23 19.21 33.11 35.10
C LEU A 23 18.34 33.79 34.02
N GLN A 24 17.43 34.65 34.51
CA GLN A 24 16.83 35.73 33.75
C GLN A 24 17.92 36.75 33.39
N GLN A 25 17.89 37.30 32.17
CA GLN A 25 17.63 38.75 31.96
C GLN A 25 17.78 39.19 30.49
N GLN A 26 16.82 40.03 30.10
CA GLN A 26 16.95 41.23 29.26
C GLN A 26 17.01 41.12 27.73
N GLN A 27 15.80 41.28 27.18
CA GLN A 27 15.42 42.15 26.06
C GLN A 27 16.52 43.04 25.44
N ARG A 28 16.68 42.94 24.11
CA ARG A 28 17.11 44.04 23.25
C ARG A 28 16.26 44.09 21.98
N GLN A 29 15.48 45.15 21.84
CA GLN A 29 14.83 45.58 20.60
C GLN A 29 15.81 46.40 19.75
N PRO A 30 15.74 46.37 18.41
CA PRO A 30 16.24 47.46 17.58
C PRO A 30 15.10 48.43 17.22
N LYS A 31 15.32 49.68 17.59
CA LYS A 31 14.58 50.87 17.14
C LYS A 31 14.81 51.11 15.64
N ARG A 32 13.76 51.41 14.89
CA ARG A 32 13.84 52.38 13.79
C ARG A 32 12.51 53.14 13.67
N GLN A 33 12.62 54.44 13.96
CA GLN A 33 11.61 55.48 13.80
C GLN A 33 11.53 55.90 12.33
N GLN A 34 10.31 56.15 11.84
CA GLN A 34 9.97 57.22 10.90
C GLN A 34 8.47 57.47 11.09
N GLN A 35 8.12 58.54 11.84
CA GLN A 35 7.45 59.75 11.35
C GLN A 35 6.04 59.47 10.79
N GLN A 36 5.01 59.70 11.59
CA GLN A 36 4.27 60.97 11.71
C GLN A 36 3.16 61.08 10.65
N GLN A 37 1.91 60.89 11.07
CA GLN A 37 0.88 61.93 11.19
C GLN A 37 -0.50 61.27 11.41
N GLN A 38 -1.13 61.60 12.54
CA GLN A 38 -2.57 61.45 12.74
C GLN A 38 -3.25 62.75 12.27
N PRO A 39 -4.57 62.69 12.01
CA PRO A 39 -5.43 63.69 12.62
C PRO A 39 -6.50 63.04 13.51
N GLN A 40 -6.95 63.82 14.49
CA GLN A 40 -7.80 63.42 15.59
C GLN A 40 -9.30 63.73 15.37
N PHE A 41 -10.10 63.10 16.23
CA PHE A 41 -11.44 63.46 16.72
C PHE A 41 -12.65 63.26 15.79
N PHE A 42 -13.59 62.39 16.20
CA PHE A 42 -14.82 62.83 16.91
C PHE A 42 -15.60 61.62 17.48
N PHE A 43 -16.16 61.79 18.69
CA PHE A 43 -17.05 60.84 19.36
C PHE A 43 -18.48 60.93 18.80
N GLY A 44 -19.15 59.77 18.64
CA GLY A 44 -20.60 59.70 18.42
C GLY A 44 -21.10 58.30 18.06
N ARG A 45 -21.68 57.57 19.04
CA ARG A 45 -22.77 56.60 18.83
C ARG A 45 -24.10 57.34 19.10
N PRO A 46 -25.30 56.88 18.68
CA PRO A 46 -25.66 55.60 18.04
C PRO A 46 -26.64 55.73 16.84
N ALA A 47 -26.94 54.62 16.15
CA ALA A 47 -28.29 54.12 15.81
C ALA A 47 -28.26 53.13 14.62
N ALA A 48 -29.25 52.23 14.59
CA ALA A 48 -29.30 51.04 13.75
C ALA A 48 -30.02 51.23 12.40
N ALA A 49 -29.61 50.40 11.41
CA ALA A 49 -30.24 49.98 10.14
C ALA A 49 -30.37 51.03 9.01
N PRO A 50 -30.42 50.65 7.69
CA PRO A 50 -30.66 49.32 7.12
C PRO A 50 -29.66 48.83 6.05
N VAL A 51 -29.87 47.58 5.64
CA VAL A 51 -29.16 46.76 4.65
C VAL A 51 -29.01 47.47 3.30
N SER A 52 -27.78 47.52 2.77
CA SER A 52 -27.49 47.82 1.36
C SER A 52 -26.35 46.94 0.87
N ARG A 53 -26.59 46.27 -0.27
CA ARG A 53 -25.69 45.36 -0.99
C ARG A 53 -24.29 45.94 -1.15
N ILE A 54 -23.26 45.21 -0.72
CA ILE A 54 -21.85 45.50 -1.05
C ILE A 54 -21.28 44.33 -1.86
N ALA A 55 -20.65 44.69 -2.99
CA ALA A 55 -20.12 43.84 -4.03
C ALA A 55 -19.02 42.88 -3.51
N ALA A 56 -19.23 41.57 -3.71
CA ALA A 56 -18.31 40.49 -3.37
C ALA A 56 -17.40 40.06 -4.54
N SER A 57 -16.97 40.99 -5.41
CA SER A 57 -16.18 40.64 -6.60
C SER A 57 -14.68 40.95 -6.49
N GLY A 58 -14.25 41.88 -5.62
CA GLY A 58 -12.83 42.28 -5.54
C GLY A 58 -11.92 41.32 -4.76
N GLY A 59 -12.43 40.68 -3.71
CA GLY A 59 -11.63 39.80 -2.84
C GLY A 59 -11.25 38.46 -3.49
N LEU A 60 -12.18 37.86 -4.24
CA LEU A 60 -11.95 36.60 -4.95
C LEU A 60 -10.93 36.75 -6.08
N GLN A 61 -10.92 37.91 -6.75
CA GLN A 61 -10.04 38.17 -7.88
C GLN A 61 -8.57 38.37 -7.46
N LEU A 62 -8.34 39.04 -6.32
CA LEU A 62 -7.01 39.17 -5.69
C LEU A 62 -6.49 37.82 -5.18
N GLN A 63 -7.36 37.00 -4.59
CA GLN A 63 -6.99 35.69 -4.08
C GLN A 63 -6.66 34.70 -5.22
N GLN A 64 -7.38 34.79 -6.34
CA GLN A 64 -7.11 34.00 -7.55
C GLN A 64 -5.80 34.41 -8.24
N GLN A 65 -5.50 35.72 -8.31
CA GLN A 65 -4.21 36.20 -8.84
C GLN A 65 -3.01 35.76 -7.99
N GLN A 66 -3.14 35.79 -6.65
CA GLN A 66 -2.09 35.32 -5.75
C GLN A 66 -1.84 33.81 -5.90
N LEU A 67 -2.90 33.01 -6.08
CA LEU A 67 -2.78 31.57 -6.29
C LEU A 67 -2.07 31.24 -7.60
N LEU A 68 -2.40 31.96 -8.68
CA LEU A 68 -1.76 31.83 -9.99
C LEU A 68 -0.28 32.20 -9.96
N GLN A 69 0.10 33.28 -9.26
CA GLN A 69 1.52 33.66 -9.08
C GLN A 69 2.31 32.59 -8.31
N LEU A 70 1.72 32.03 -7.25
CA LEU A 70 2.32 30.93 -6.48
C LEU A 70 2.53 29.68 -7.35
N GLN A 71 1.55 29.34 -8.19
CA GLN A 71 1.63 28.18 -9.08
C GLN A 71 2.72 28.36 -10.16
N GLN A 72 2.87 29.57 -10.71
CA GLN A 72 3.93 29.90 -11.66
C GLN A 72 5.32 29.86 -11.01
N GLN A 73 5.48 30.38 -9.78
CA GLN A 73 6.74 30.27 -9.05
C GLN A 73 7.13 28.82 -8.76
N GLN A 74 6.17 27.96 -8.40
CA GLN A 74 6.44 26.54 -8.17
C GLN A 74 6.88 25.82 -9.45
N GLN A 75 6.26 26.09 -10.60
CA GLN A 75 6.69 25.53 -11.89
C GLN A 75 8.10 26.00 -12.28
N GLN A 76 8.44 27.27 -12.05
CA GLN A 76 9.79 27.78 -12.32
C GLN A 76 10.85 27.10 -11.43
N GLN A 77 10.57 26.90 -10.13
CA GLN A 77 11.46 26.17 -9.23
C GLN A 77 11.63 24.69 -9.63
N GLN A 78 10.57 24.04 -10.12
CA GLN A 78 10.65 22.67 -10.65
C GLN A 78 11.51 22.60 -11.92
N ARG A 79 11.39 23.58 -12.83
CA ARG A 79 12.23 23.68 -14.03
C ARG A 79 13.70 23.94 -13.68
N GLN A 80 14.00 24.76 -12.68
CA GLN A 80 15.37 25.02 -12.22
C GLN A 80 16.00 23.80 -11.52
N ARG A 81 15.21 22.95 -10.85
CA ARG A 81 15.68 21.65 -10.32
C ARG A 81 15.88 20.60 -11.40
N ALA A 82 15.25 20.75 -12.56
CA ALA A 82 15.43 19.93 -13.75
C ALA A 82 16.55 20.45 -14.68
N GLY A 83 17.65 20.96 -14.10
CA GLY A 83 18.82 21.38 -14.85
C GLY A 83 19.55 20.21 -15.55
N PRO A 84 20.34 20.49 -16.61
CA PRO A 84 20.84 19.48 -17.55
C PRO A 84 22.00 18.70 -16.93
N ARG A 85 21.70 17.61 -16.22
CA ARG A 85 22.70 16.61 -15.80
C ARG A 85 22.49 15.22 -16.39
N CYS A 86 21.62 15.10 -17.40
CA CYS A 86 21.33 13.83 -18.10
C CYS A 86 21.85 13.74 -19.54
N ALA A 87 22.59 14.73 -20.06
CA ALA A 87 23.07 14.73 -21.45
C ALA A 87 24.54 14.32 -21.64
N ALA A 88 25.21 13.76 -20.63
CA ALA A 88 26.63 13.36 -20.71
C ALA A 88 26.93 11.95 -20.17
N LEU A 89 26.02 10.99 -20.38
CA LEU A 89 26.29 9.55 -20.22
C LEU A 89 25.72 8.70 -21.38
N ALA A 90 25.38 9.34 -22.50
CA ALA A 90 24.95 8.69 -23.73
C ALA A 90 26.11 8.56 -24.72
N SER A 91 27.19 7.85 -24.34
CA SER A 91 28.18 7.33 -25.32
C SER A 91 29.04 6.16 -24.83
N ALA A 92 28.71 5.50 -23.71
CA ALA A 92 29.49 4.35 -23.19
C ALA A 92 28.66 3.06 -23.00
N ALA A 93 27.53 2.91 -23.71
CA ALA A 93 26.67 1.73 -23.62
C ALA A 93 26.71 0.82 -24.87
N ALA A 94 27.65 1.06 -25.79
CA ALA A 94 27.84 0.25 -27.00
C ALA A 94 29.10 -0.64 -26.96
N ALA A 95 29.67 -0.87 -25.78
CA ALA A 95 30.85 -1.73 -25.60
C ALA A 95 30.79 -2.59 -24.32
N PHE A 96 29.60 -3.07 -23.95
CA PHE A 96 29.45 -4.11 -22.92
C PHE A 96 28.79 -5.37 -23.50
N CYS A 97 29.29 -5.80 -24.65
CA CYS A 97 29.16 -7.17 -25.09
C CYS A 97 30.16 -8.03 -24.29
N VAL A 98 29.67 -9.12 -23.69
CA VAL A 98 30.41 -10.33 -23.24
C VAL A 98 31.00 -10.41 -21.80
N ALA A 99 31.20 -9.33 -21.04
CA ALA A 99 31.96 -9.43 -19.78
C ALA A 99 31.15 -9.61 -18.47
N ALA A 100 30.20 -10.55 -18.43
CA ALA A 100 29.63 -11.06 -17.16
C ALA A 100 29.48 -12.60 -17.15
N ALA A 101 30.35 -13.30 -17.88
CA ALA A 101 30.42 -14.74 -17.79
C ALA A 101 31.26 -15.12 -16.56
N GLY A 102 30.59 -15.40 -15.45
CA GLY A 102 31.15 -16.38 -14.50
C GLY A 102 31.50 -17.66 -15.27
N SER A 103 32.50 -18.40 -14.78
CA SER A 103 32.90 -19.71 -15.32
C SER A 103 31.66 -20.55 -15.64
N ARG A 104 31.43 -20.82 -16.93
CA ARG A 104 30.36 -21.70 -17.39
C ARG A 104 30.95 -23.09 -17.60
N ARG A 105 30.32 -24.08 -17.01
CA ARG A 105 30.66 -25.50 -17.19
C ARG A 105 29.60 -26.19 -18.01
N GLU A 106 30.03 -27.15 -18.79
CA GLU A 106 29.12 -28.04 -19.52
C GLU A 106 28.66 -29.15 -18.58
N VAL A 107 27.35 -29.28 -18.41
CA VAL A 107 26.73 -30.27 -17.52
C VAL A 107 25.85 -31.18 -18.35
N LYS A 108 26.04 -32.49 -18.23
CA LYS A 108 25.16 -33.49 -18.84
C LYS A 108 23.82 -33.48 -18.11
N LEU A 109 22.72 -33.31 -18.85
CA LEU A 109 21.36 -33.30 -18.30
C LEU A 109 20.70 -34.68 -18.34
N GLY A 110 21.00 -35.48 -19.37
CA GLY A 110 20.42 -36.82 -19.56
C GLY A 110 20.61 -37.33 -20.99
N GLU A 111 20.00 -38.46 -21.32
CA GLU A 111 19.90 -38.94 -22.70
C GLU A 111 18.68 -38.31 -23.38
N LEU A 112 18.70 -38.20 -24.72
CA LEU A 112 17.59 -37.65 -25.49
C LEU A 112 16.29 -38.43 -25.29
N THR A 113 16.38 -39.72 -24.98
CA THR A 113 15.22 -40.59 -24.69
C THR A 113 14.52 -40.26 -23.37
N ASP A 114 15.21 -39.61 -22.44
CA ASP A 114 14.64 -39.21 -21.15
C ASP A 114 13.69 -38.01 -21.29
N PHE A 115 13.78 -37.30 -22.41
CA PHE A 115 13.05 -36.07 -22.69
C PHE A 115 12.20 -36.22 -23.96
N PRO A 116 11.09 -37.00 -23.93
CA PRO A 116 10.21 -37.10 -25.09
C PRO A 116 9.59 -35.74 -25.49
N GLU A 117 9.15 -35.66 -26.74
CA GLU A 117 8.59 -34.43 -27.31
C GLU A 117 7.27 -34.01 -26.61
N GLY A 118 7.06 -32.70 -26.49
CA GLY A 118 5.91 -32.08 -25.84
C GLY A 118 6.01 -32.01 -24.32
N GLY A 119 7.18 -32.31 -23.75
CA GLY A 119 7.38 -32.41 -22.31
C GLY A 119 8.17 -31.28 -21.66
N LEU A 120 7.93 -31.14 -20.35
CA LEU A 120 8.65 -30.27 -19.42
C LEU A 120 9.25 -31.12 -18.31
N TYR A 121 10.57 -31.12 -18.19
CA TYR A 121 11.30 -32.03 -17.32
C TYR A 121 12.16 -31.25 -16.34
N GLU A 122 11.95 -31.47 -15.04
CA GLU A 122 12.85 -30.94 -14.02
C GLU A 122 14.07 -31.84 -13.88
N VAL A 123 15.25 -31.27 -14.05
CA VAL A 123 16.53 -31.99 -13.94
C VAL A 123 17.35 -31.41 -12.79
N SER A 124 17.75 -32.29 -11.88
CA SER A 124 18.65 -31.96 -10.79
C SER A 124 20.09 -31.89 -11.30
N VAL A 125 20.76 -30.75 -11.07
CA VAL A 125 22.14 -30.50 -11.45
C VAL A 125 22.98 -30.16 -10.22
N ASN A 126 24.30 -30.08 -10.37
CA ASN A 126 25.22 -29.71 -9.29
C ASN A 126 25.06 -30.60 -8.04
N GLU A 127 25.04 -31.93 -8.23
CA GLU A 127 24.83 -32.93 -7.17
C GLU A 127 23.45 -32.83 -6.48
N GLY A 128 22.44 -32.31 -7.19
CA GLY A 128 21.09 -32.17 -6.68
C GLY A 128 20.84 -30.91 -5.85
N LYS A 129 21.82 -30.01 -5.78
CA LYS A 129 21.68 -28.71 -5.11
C LYS A 129 20.81 -27.74 -5.90
N ASP A 130 20.85 -27.85 -7.22
CA ASP A 130 20.20 -26.93 -8.14
C ASP A 130 19.27 -27.68 -9.09
N LYS A 131 18.27 -26.97 -9.62
CA LYS A 131 17.28 -27.53 -10.55
C LYS A 131 17.13 -26.67 -11.79
N VAL A 132 17.06 -27.32 -12.94
CA VAL A 132 16.80 -26.71 -14.25
C VAL A 132 15.58 -27.36 -14.90
N LEU A 133 14.95 -26.63 -15.81
CA LEU A 133 13.86 -27.11 -16.64
C LEU A 133 14.39 -27.42 -18.04
N VAL A 134 14.15 -28.63 -18.52
CA VAL A 134 14.32 -29.00 -19.93
C VAL A 134 12.95 -29.00 -20.58
N ALA A 135 12.78 -28.22 -21.63
CA ALA A 135 11.62 -28.26 -22.49
C ALA A 135 12.01 -28.89 -23.83
N HIS A 136 11.24 -29.88 -24.29
CA HIS A 136 11.39 -30.45 -25.63
C HIS A 136 10.11 -30.20 -26.41
N VAL A 137 10.15 -29.24 -27.33
CA VAL A 137 8.97 -28.79 -28.09
C VAL A 137 9.38 -28.52 -29.53
N ASP A 138 8.56 -28.96 -30.49
CA ASP A 138 8.80 -28.85 -31.94
C ASP A 138 10.19 -29.35 -32.36
N GLY A 139 10.59 -30.51 -31.84
CA GLY A 139 11.91 -31.11 -32.07
C GLY A 139 13.12 -30.30 -31.55
N ALA A 140 12.91 -29.25 -30.78
CA ALA A 140 13.98 -28.42 -30.21
C ALA A 140 14.03 -28.53 -28.67
N PHE A 141 15.26 -28.57 -28.14
CA PHE A 141 15.51 -28.55 -26.71
C PHE A 141 15.79 -27.13 -26.21
N TYR A 142 15.19 -26.78 -25.09
CA TYR A 142 15.47 -25.55 -24.36
C TYR A 142 15.77 -25.88 -22.90
N CYS A 143 16.68 -25.12 -22.28
CA CYS A 143 16.99 -25.26 -20.85
C CYS A 143 16.82 -23.91 -20.15
N THR A 144 16.02 -23.88 -19.09
CA THR A 144 15.73 -22.68 -18.30
C THR A 144 15.82 -22.93 -16.80
N SER A 145 15.64 -21.91 -15.97
CA SER A 145 15.40 -22.12 -14.53
C SER A 145 14.11 -22.92 -14.30
N SER A 146 14.08 -23.78 -13.28
CA SER A 146 12.93 -24.66 -13.00
C SER A 146 11.76 -23.98 -12.29
N SER A 147 12.00 -22.83 -11.68
CA SER A 147 11.03 -22.14 -10.83
C SER A 147 10.59 -20.80 -11.43
N CYS A 148 9.30 -20.51 -11.29
CA CYS A 148 8.71 -19.24 -11.68
C CYS A 148 9.22 -18.11 -10.74
N PRO A 149 9.71 -16.98 -11.27
CA PRO A 149 10.24 -15.87 -10.48
C PRO A 149 9.18 -15.13 -9.64
N HIS A 150 7.89 -15.48 -9.80
CA HIS A 150 6.80 -14.86 -9.04
C HIS A 150 6.73 -15.37 -7.59
N TYR A 151 6.33 -16.63 -7.40
CA TYR A 151 6.20 -17.28 -6.09
C TYR A 151 6.90 -18.66 -6.04
N GLY A 152 7.82 -18.92 -6.96
CA GLY A 152 8.58 -20.17 -6.99
C GLY A 152 7.79 -21.39 -7.49
N ALA A 153 6.71 -21.19 -8.25
CA ALA A 153 5.94 -22.28 -8.83
C ALA A 153 6.83 -23.18 -9.71
N PRO A 154 6.76 -24.51 -9.61
CA PRO A 154 7.55 -25.41 -10.44
C PRO A 154 7.03 -25.37 -11.88
N LEU A 155 7.85 -24.87 -12.81
CA LEU A 155 7.47 -24.73 -14.22
C LEU A 155 7.31 -26.09 -14.90
N ALA A 156 7.93 -27.16 -14.37
CA ALA A 156 7.73 -28.53 -14.83
C ALA A 156 6.27 -29.01 -14.71
N LYS A 157 5.45 -28.40 -13.85
CA LYS A 157 4.00 -28.67 -13.75
C LYS A 157 3.16 -27.74 -14.63
N GLY A 158 3.80 -26.90 -15.43
CA GLY A 158 3.17 -25.97 -16.36
C GLY A 158 2.83 -26.61 -17.70
N VAL A 159 2.57 -25.76 -18.68
CA VAL A 159 2.30 -26.15 -20.07
C VAL A 159 3.31 -25.46 -20.96
N ALA A 160 3.93 -26.20 -21.89
CA ALA A 160 4.82 -25.65 -22.91
C ALA A 160 4.11 -25.59 -24.25
N THR A 161 4.49 -24.59 -25.03
CA THR A 161 4.10 -24.38 -26.43
C THR A 161 5.38 -24.07 -27.23
N ALA A 162 5.27 -23.95 -28.54
CA ALA A 162 6.39 -23.70 -29.45
C ALA A 162 7.28 -22.51 -29.07
N ASP A 163 6.67 -21.47 -28.47
CA ASP A 163 7.30 -20.20 -28.16
C ASP A 163 7.51 -19.98 -26.65
N HIS A 164 6.61 -20.48 -25.79
CA HIS A 164 6.63 -20.16 -24.36
C HIS A 164 6.23 -21.30 -23.42
N VAL A 165 6.67 -21.20 -22.18
CA VAL A 165 6.17 -21.98 -21.03
C VAL A 165 5.21 -21.13 -20.20
N THR A 166 4.07 -21.73 -19.84
CA THR A 166 3.05 -21.14 -18.97
C THR A 166 3.11 -21.75 -17.57
N CYS A 167 3.25 -20.89 -16.57
CA CYS A 167 3.30 -21.25 -15.16
C CYS A 167 1.92 -21.70 -14.63
N PRO A 168 1.82 -22.80 -13.87
CA PRO A 168 0.54 -23.42 -13.50
C PRO A 168 -0.27 -22.66 -12.43
N TRP A 169 0.32 -21.69 -11.71
CA TRP A 169 -0.37 -21.02 -10.61
C TRP A 169 -1.16 -19.77 -11.03
N HIS A 170 -0.59 -18.93 -11.89
CA HIS A 170 -1.14 -17.61 -12.24
C HIS A 170 -0.87 -17.23 -13.70
N ASP A 171 -0.66 -18.24 -14.56
CA ASP A 171 -0.49 -18.09 -16.02
C ASP A 171 0.60 -17.10 -16.44
N ALA A 172 1.69 -17.01 -15.68
CA ALA A 172 2.88 -16.30 -16.12
C ALA A 172 3.53 -17.03 -17.30
N LYS A 173 3.78 -16.32 -18.39
CA LYS A 173 4.28 -16.85 -19.66
C LYS A 173 5.70 -16.38 -19.91
N PHE A 174 6.59 -17.30 -20.23
CA PHE A 174 8.00 -17.02 -20.48
C PHE A 174 8.45 -17.62 -21.80
N ASP A 175 9.12 -16.82 -22.61
CA ASP A 175 9.76 -17.24 -23.85
C ASP A 175 10.84 -18.31 -23.56
N LEU A 176 10.79 -19.46 -24.23
CA LEU A 176 11.72 -20.57 -24.00
C LEU A 176 13.14 -20.29 -24.55
N LYS A 177 13.25 -19.42 -25.56
CA LYS A 177 14.53 -19.04 -26.20
C LYS A 177 15.23 -17.95 -25.42
N THR A 178 14.48 -16.91 -25.07
CA THR A 178 15.05 -15.70 -24.47
C THR A 178 14.88 -15.63 -22.95
N GLY A 179 13.94 -16.39 -22.40
CA GLY A 179 13.56 -16.32 -20.99
C GLY A 179 12.71 -15.11 -20.63
N LYS A 180 12.41 -14.23 -21.59
CA LYS A 180 11.68 -13.00 -21.33
C LYS A 180 10.25 -13.31 -20.88
N CYS A 181 9.77 -12.57 -19.88
CA CYS A 181 8.36 -12.60 -19.52
C CYS A 181 7.51 -11.98 -20.63
N ILE A 182 6.59 -12.77 -21.18
CA ILE A 182 5.65 -12.37 -22.25
C ILE A 182 4.39 -11.78 -21.62
N ALA A 183 3.83 -12.46 -20.62
CA ALA A 183 2.60 -12.08 -19.94
C ALA A 183 2.55 -12.65 -18.52
N GLY A 184 1.72 -12.06 -17.65
CA GLY A 184 1.50 -12.53 -16.29
C GLY A 184 1.71 -11.45 -15.22
N PRO A 185 1.54 -11.78 -13.94
CA PRO A 185 1.66 -10.83 -12.82
C PRO A 185 3.11 -10.41 -12.53
N VAL A 186 4.09 -11.10 -13.11
CA VAL A 186 5.52 -10.85 -12.93
C VAL A 186 6.11 -10.19 -14.18
N THR A 187 7.10 -9.32 -14.00
CA THR A 187 7.84 -8.68 -15.10
C THR A 187 9.25 -9.24 -15.29
N GLN A 188 9.76 -9.95 -14.28
CA GLN A 188 11.04 -10.64 -14.31
C GLN A 188 10.95 -11.88 -15.20
N GLY A 189 11.91 -12.04 -16.12
CA GLY A 189 12.05 -13.25 -16.93
C GLY A 189 12.71 -14.40 -16.17
N ILE A 190 12.76 -15.56 -16.80
CA ILE A 190 13.49 -16.75 -16.35
C ILE A 190 14.88 -16.78 -16.98
N GLN A 191 15.83 -17.41 -16.29
CA GLN A 191 17.17 -17.59 -16.85
C GLN A 191 17.15 -18.69 -17.91
N THR A 192 17.79 -18.45 -19.06
CA THR A 192 18.02 -19.48 -20.08
C THR A 192 19.47 -19.94 -20.09
N TYR A 193 19.66 -21.22 -20.43
CA TYR A 193 20.94 -21.89 -20.48
C TYR A 193 21.11 -22.53 -21.86
N PRO A 194 22.18 -22.19 -22.60
CA PRO A 194 22.44 -22.80 -23.90
C PRO A 194 22.57 -24.32 -23.79
N VAL A 195 21.89 -25.04 -24.66
CA VAL A 195 21.96 -26.50 -24.75
C VAL A 195 22.73 -26.96 -25.98
N GLN A 196 23.36 -28.11 -25.89
CA GLN A 196 24.03 -28.78 -27.00
C GLN A 196 23.72 -30.27 -26.94
N VAL A 197 23.39 -30.85 -28.09
CA VAL A 197 23.23 -32.29 -28.26
C VAL A 197 24.56 -32.86 -28.75
N LYS A 198 25.14 -33.82 -28.04
CA LYS A 198 26.37 -34.52 -28.44
C LYS A 198 26.11 -36.03 -28.42
N GLY A 199 26.02 -36.63 -29.61
CA GLY A 199 25.62 -38.02 -29.74
C GLY A 199 24.17 -38.23 -29.26
N SER A 200 23.98 -39.12 -28.28
CA SER A 200 22.67 -39.41 -27.67
C SER A 200 22.35 -38.58 -26.43
N SER A 201 23.29 -37.74 -25.96
CA SER A 201 23.18 -37.05 -24.69
C SER A 201 22.94 -35.54 -24.86
N LEU A 202 22.12 -34.98 -23.97
CA LEU A 202 21.85 -33.54 -23.88
C LEU A 202 22.74 -32.89 -22.83
N PHE A 203 23.39 -31.79 -23.21
CA PHE A 203 24.24 -30.99 -22.33
C PHE A 203 23.73 -29.55 -22.25
N ALA A 204 23.95 -28.88 -21.11
CA ALA A 204 23.71 -27.46 -20.94
C ALA A 204 24.94 -26.73 -20.41
N SER A 205 25.13 -25.49 -20.87
CA SER A 205 26.16 -24.57 -20.37
C SER A 205 25.63 -23.79 -19.16
N LEU A 206 25.95 -24.28 -17.96
CA LEU A 206 25.48 -23.73 -16.70
C LEU A 206 26.59 -22.93 -15.99
N PRO A 207 26.26 -21.83 -15.30
CA PRO A 207 27.22 -21.19 -14.39
C PRO A 207 27.54 -22.10 -13.19
N GLU A 208 28.65 -21.83 -12.51
CA GLU A 208 29.10 -22.60 -11.34
C GLU A 208 28.06 -22.63 -10.20
N ARG A 209 27.29 -21.55 -10.04
CA ARG A 209 26.14 -21.45 -9.14
C ARG A 209 24.94 -20.98 -9.94
N LEU A 210 23.82 -21.69 -9.89
CA LEU A 210 22.57 -21.14 -10.39
C LEU A 210 22.10 -20.08 -9.40
N GLU A 211 21.87 -18.87 -9.88
CA GLU A 211 21.14 -17.90 -9.07
C GLU A 211 19.71 -18.44 -8.96
N GLU A 212 19.39 -19.09 -7.83
CA GLU A 212 18.00 -19.12 -7.41
C GLU A 212 17.55 -17.67 -7.41
N HIS A 213 16.40 -17.38 -8.03
CA HIS A 213 15.73 -16.12 -7.79
C HIS A 213 15.37 -16.13 -6.31
N GLU A 214 16.32 -15.76 -5.43
CA GLU A 214 16.03 -15.27 -4.10
C GLU A 214 14.90 -14.29 -4.33
N HIS A 215 13.73 -14.61 -3.78
CA HIS A 215 12.55 -13.77 -3.82
C HIS A 215 13.03 -12.35 -3.58
N SER A 216 13.09 -11.57 -4.65
CA SER A 216 13.64 -10.23 -4.61
C SER A 216 12.57 -9.34 -3.98
N ILE A 217 12.37 -9.54 -2.68
CA ILE A 217 12.03 -8.48 -1.74
C ILE A 217 13.23 -7.50 -1.66
N SER A 218 14.38 -7.80 -2.29
CA SER A 218 15.55 -6.92 -2.41
C SER A 218 15.33 -5.70 -3.31
N CYS A 219 14.64 -5.82 -4.45
CA CYS A 219 14.25 -4.65 -5.25
C CYS A 219 13.23 -3.78 -4.49
N CYS A 220 12.42 -4.38 -3.60
CA CYS A 220 11.62 -3.64 -2.63
C CYS A 220 12.53 -2.92 -1.62
N ARG A 221 13.53 -3.53 -0.98
CA ARG A 221 14.33 -2.86 0.07
C ARG A 221 15.17 -1.65 -0.39
N ARG A 222 15.76 -1.66 -1.60
CA ARG A 222 16.52 -0.49 -2.11
C ARG A 222 15.62 0.61 -2.69
N ARG A 223 14.50 0.27 -3.35
CA ARG A 223 13.51 1.28 -3.74
C ARG A 223 12.73 1.80 -2.54
N GLU A 224 12.44 0.96 -1.54
CA GLU A 224 11.81 1.34 -0.28
C GLU A 224 12.68 2.28 0.52
N THR A 225 14.01 2.17 0.55
CA THR A 225 14.82 3.14 1.31
C THR A 225 14.83 4.52 0.66
N ARG A 226 14.87 4.62 -0.68
CA ARG A 226 14.72 5.90 -1.40
C ARG A 226 13.29 6.45 -1.36
N HIS A 227 12.28 5.61 -1.61
CA HIS A 227 10.87 5.99 -1.49
C HIS A 227 10.44 6.23 -0.05
N ARG A 228 10.97 5.55 0.97
CA ARG A 228 10.73 5.87 2.39
C ARG A 228 11.40 7.16 2.77
N ARG A 229 12.60 7.48 2.26
CA ARG A 229 13.21 8.81 2.47
C ARG A 229 12.40 9.92 1.81
N GLN A 230 11.96 9.72 0.56
CA GLN A 230 11.08 10.68 -0.14
C GLN A 230 9.70 10.79 0.51
N ARG A 231 9.06 9.67 0.91
CA ARG A 231 7.78 9.65 1.62
C ARG A 231 7.91 10.25 3.01
N ARG A 232 9.01 10.02 3.74
CA ARG A 232 9.28 10.70 5.03
C ARG A 232 9.49 12.20 4.84
N GLN A 233 10.19 12.63 3.80
CA GLN A 233 10.34 14.05 3.48
C GLN A 233 9.01 14.68 3.04
N GLN A 234 8.21 13.99 2.23
CA GLN A 234 6.87 14.43 1.84
C GLN A 234 5.89 14.43 3.03
N GLN A 235 5.94 13.43 3.90
CA GLN A 235 5.15 13.37 5.13
C GLN A 235 5.59 14.42 6.14
N GLN A 236 6.87 14.72 6.27
CA GLN A 236 7.36 15.81 7.12
C GLN A 236 6.97 17.18 6.56
N GLN A 237 7.02 17.37 5.23
CA GLN A 237 6.52 18.59 4.59
C GLN A 237 5.00 18.72 4.71
N GLN A 238 4.24 17.63 4.54
CA GLN A 238 2.80 17.61 4.78
C GLN A 238 2.45 17.81 6.25
N GLN A 239 3.21 17.26 7.20
CA GLN A 239 3.02 17.50 8.63
C GLN A 239 3.36 18.93 9.01
N GLN A 240 4.40 19.54 8.43
CA GLN A 240 4.70 20.96 8.67
C GLN A 240 3.65 21.88 8.06
N GLN A 241 3.15 21.57 6.85
CA GLN A 241 2.03 22.28 6.25
C GLN A 241 0.73 22.06 7.06
N GLN A 242 0.47 20.85 7.54
CA GLN A 242 -0.65 20.55 8.42
C GLN A 242 -0.51 21.23 9.78
N GLN A 243 0.69 21.35 10.36
CA GLN A 243 0.90 22.08 11.61
C GLN A 243 0.69 23.59 11.42
N GLN A 244 1.14 24.16 10.29
CA GLN A 244 0.84 25.54 9.93
C GLN A 244 -0.66 25.78 9.63
N GLN A 245 -1.35 24.80 9.04
CA GLN A 245 -2.80 24.84 8.83
C GLN A 245 -3.58 24.58 10.13
N GLN A 246 -3.12 23.71 11.02
CA GLN A 246 -3.71 23.42 12.32
C GLN A 246 -3.62 24.62 13.26
N HIS A 247 -2.59 25.45 13.15
CA HIS A 247 -2.52 26.72 13.88
C HIS A 247 -3.56 27.76 13.40
N CYS A 248 -4.13 27.58 12.20
CA CYS A 248 -5.27 28.38 11.71
C CYS A 248 -6.63 27.67 11.89
N LEU A 249 -6.67 26.33 11.92
CA LEU A 249 -7.89 25.51 12.04
C LEU A 249 -8.32 25.22 13.49
N TRP A 250 -7.45 25.41 14.49
CA TRP A 250 -7.82 25.16 15.89
C TRP A 250 -8.86 26.15 16.43
N CYS A 251 -9.06 27.31 15.78
CA CYS A 251 -10.19 28.20 16.06
C CYS A 251 -11.51 27.77 15.36
N PHE A 252 -11.48 26.92 14.34
CA PHE A 252 -12.66 26.56 13.54
C PHE A 252 -13.26 25.18 13.90
N VAL A 253 -12.46 24.22 14.35
CA VAL A 253 -12.89 22.82 14.56
C VAL A 253 -13.74 22.62 15.81
N SER A 254 -13.69 23.54 16.78
CA SER A 254 -14.46 23.39 18.02
C SER A 254 -15.98 23.56 17.85
N LEU A 255 -16.46 23.97 16.66
CA LEU A 255 -17.90 24.10 16.35
C LEU A 255 -18.49 22.90 15.56
N SER A 256 -17.66 21.98 15.04
CA SER A 256 -18.11 20.92 14.09
C SER A 256 -18.26 19.52 14.71
N LEU A 257 -17.71 19.27 15.90
CA LEU A 257 -17.74 17.93 16.54
C LEU A 257 -19.11 17.54 17.12
N GLN A 258 -20.02 18.50 17.31
CA GLN A 258 -21.40 18.22 17.72
C GLN A 258 -22.32 17.82 16.57
N ALA A 259 -21.95 18.08 15.31
CA ALA A 259 -22.83 17.90 14.15
C ALA A 259 -22.95 16.45 13.62
N PHE A 260 -22.24 15.47 14.22
CA PHE A 260 -22.22 14.07 13.76
C PHE A 260 -22.68 13.05 14.81
N LYS A 261 -22.91 13.48 16.06
CA LYS A 261 -23.38 12.57 17.13
C LYS A 261 -24.80 12.08 16.90
N ASP A 262 -25.63 12.91 16.29
CA ASP A 262 -27.05 12.60 16.07
C ASP A 262 -27.33 11.97 14.69
N LYS A 263 -26.29 11.78 13.87
CA LYS A 263 -26.45 11.21 12.52
C LYS A 263 -26.52 9.69 12.56
N THR A 264 -27.34 9.12 11.69
CA THR A 264 -27.51 7.69 11.48
C THR A 264 -26.95 7.29 10.13
N PHE A 265 -25.99 6.37 10.09
CA PHE A 265 -25.52 5.79 8.83
C PHE A 265 -26.02 4.36 8.72
N VAL A 266 -26.57 4.00 7.56
CA VAL A 266 -27.07 2.65 7.30
C VAL A 266 -26.18 1.97 6.27
N VAL A 267 -25.57 0.86 6.67
CA VAL A 267 -24.73 0.02 5.81
C VAL A 267 -25.53 -1.21 5.38
N VAL A 268 -25.83 -1.31 4.08
CA VAL A 268 -26.57 -2.44 3.51
C VAL A 268 -25.59 -3.50 3.02
N GLY A 269 -25.68 -4.70 3.61
CA GLY A 269 -24.88 -5.88 3.30
C GLY A 269 -23.93 -6.31 4.42
N GLY A 270 -23.73 -7.62 4.55
CA GLY A 270 -22.82 -8.24 5.54
C GLY A 270 -21.50 -8.75 4.93
N GLY A 271 -20.93 -8.03 3.96
CA GLY A 271 -19.68 -8.44 3.29
C GLY A 271 -18.41 -7.80 3.87
N PRO A 272 -17.23 -8.12 3.32
CA PRO A 272 -15.96 -7.51 3.73
C PRO A 272 -15.94 -5.99 3.53
N ALA A 273 -16.58 -5.49 2.48
CA ALA A 273 -16.72 -4.06 2.24
C ALA A 273 -17.51 -3.36 3.36
N ALA A 274 -18.61 -3.97 3.82
CA ALA A 274 -19.42 -3.43 4.91
C ALA A 274 -18.67 -3.42 6.24
N SER A 275 -17.95 -4.51 6.56
CA SER A 275 -17.09 -4.59 7.76
C SER A 275 -16.01 -3.51 7.75
N ALA A 276 -15.33 -3.32 6.62
CA ALA A 276 -14.31 -2.28 6.48
C ALA A 276 -14.91 -0.86 6.60
N ALA A 277 -16.10 -0.63 6.02
CA ALA A 277 -16.78 0.66 6.09
C ALA A 277 -17.13 1.05 7.53
N VAL A 278 -17.71 0.14 8.32
CA VAL A 278 -18.06 0.46 9.72
C VAL A 278 -16.83 0.63 10.61
N GLU A 279 -15.77 -0.17 10.38
CA GLU A 279 -14.49 -0.01 11.08
C GLU A 279 -13.87 1.35 10.79
N GLU A 280 -13.84 1.76 9.52
CA GLU A 280 -13.25 3.04 9.11
C GLU A 280 -14.07 4.23 9.62
N LEU A 281 -15.41 4.15 9.58
CA LEU A 281 -16.27 5.21 10.15
C LEU A 281 -15.93 5.44 11.62
N ARG A 282 -15.76 4.37 12.41
CA ARG A 282 -15.33 4.50 13.81
C ARG A 282 -13.89 4.99 13.96
N ALA A 283 -12.96 4.52 13.12
CA ALA A 283 -11.57 4.95 13.14
C ALA A 283 -11.40 6.46 12.84
N GLN A 284 -12.28 7.00 11.97
CA GLN A 284 -12.34 8.43 11.64
C GLN A 284 -13.10 9.27 12.68
N GLY A 285 -13.56 8.66 13.78
CA GLY A 285 -14.21 9.35 14.90
C GLY A 285 -15.70 9.60 14.72
N PHE A 286 -16.40 8.87 13.85
CA PHE A 286 -17.86 8.94 13.79
C PHE A 286 -18.45 8.34 15.07
N GLU A 287 -19.18 9.15 15.84
CA GLU A 287 -19.83 8.74 17.10
C GLU A 287 -21.34 8.47 16.96
N GLY A 288 -21.93 8.75 15.79
CA GLY A 288 -23.36 8.58 15.55
C GLY A 288 -23.83 7.12 15.47
N ARG A 289 -25.12 6.94 15.23
CA ARG A 289 -25.74 5.60 15.13
C ARG A 289 -25.27 4.91 13.84
N LEU A 290 -24.75 3.69 13.98
CA LEU A 290 -24.38 2.83 12.85
C LEU A 290 -25.30 1.62 12.84
N VAL A 291 -26.03 1.44 11.73
CA VAL A 291 -26.88 0.26 11.53
C VAL A 291 -26.33 -0.53 10.36
N MET A 292 -26.03 -1.80 10.55
CA MET A 292 -25.62 -2.71 9.47
C MET A 292 -26.73 -3.75 9.27
N ILE A 293 -27.30 -3.80 8.06
CA ILE A 293 -28.39 -4.69 7.71
C ILE A 293 -27.86 -5.78 6.78
N SER A 294 -28.08 -7.05 7.12
CA SER A 294 -27.65 -8.18 6.32
C SER A 294 -28.77 -9.21 6.19
N ARG A 295 -28.99 -9.69 4.97
CA ARG A 295 -29.91 -10.80 4.67
C ARG A 295 -29.51 -12.11 5.36
N GLU A 296 -28.22 -12.27 5.65
CA GLU A 296 -27.70 -13.49 6.24
C GLU A 296 -27.85 -13.48 7.77
N ASN A 297 -28.11 -14.64 8.36
CA ASN A 297 -28.30 -14.82 9.81
C ASN A 297 -26.97 -14.81 10.59
N VAL A 298 -25.85 -14.53 9.91
CA VAL A 298 -24.50 -14.54 10.48
C VAL A 298 -23.81 -13.19 10.24
N PRO A 299 -22.93 -12.76 11.17
CA PRO A 299 -22.11 -11.55 11.01
C PRO A 299 -21.17 -11.64 9.79
N PRO A 300 -20.55 -10.52 9.36
CA PRO A 300 -19.65 -10.53 8.21
C PRO A 300 -18.53 -11.58 8.31
N TYR A 301 -18.42 -12.42 7.27
CA TYR A 301 -17.45 -13.50 7.18
C TYR A 301 -16.71 -13.52 5.84
N ASP A 302 -15.60 -14.25 5.81
CA ASP A 302 -14.77 -14.42 4.63
C ASP A 302 -15.37 -15.45 3.67
N ARG A 303 -16.06 -14.95 2.63
CA ARG A 303 -16.64 -15.79 1.57
C ARG A 303 -15.60 -16.48 0.69
N VAL A 304 -14.37 -15.97 0.60
CA VAL A 304 -13.32 -16.61 -0.20
C VAL A 304 -12.94 -17.96 0.42
N MET A 305 -12.94 -18.04 1.76
CA MET A 305 -12.68 -19.27 2.49
C MET A 305 -13.70 -20.37 2.19
N LEU A 306 -14.98 -20.02 1.96
CA LEU A 306 -16.02 -20.98 1.56
C LEU A 306 -15.69 -21.69 0.23
N SER A 307 -15.10 -20.97 -0.73
CA SER A 307 -14.77 -21.52 -2.07
C SER A 307 -13.53 -22.43 -2.08
N LYS A 308 -12.71 -22.36 -1.03
CA LYS A 308 -11.42 -23.08 -0.94
C LYS A 308 -11.39 -24.13 0.16
N ASN A 309 -12.31 -24.06 1.12
CA ASN A 309 -12.40 -24.99 2.24
C ASN A 309 -13.87 -25.29 2.57
N LEU A 310 -14.42 -26.33 1.93
CA LEU A 310 -15.84 -26.72 2.06
C LEU A 310 -16.23 -27.23 3.47
N LYS A 311 -15.27 -27.43 4.39
CA LYS A 311 -15.50 -27.95 5.75
C LYS A 311 -15.40 -26.87 6.83
N CYS A 312 -15.69 -25.61 6.50
CA CYS A 312 -15.63 -24.53 7.48
C CYS A 312 -17.00 -24.25 8.10
N GLU A 313 -16.99 -24.13 9.43
CA GLU A 313 -18.14 -23.68 10.21
C GLU A 313 -18.26 -22.14 10.14
N PRO A 314 -19.48 -21.56 10.09
CA PRO A 314 -19.68 -20.12 9.95
C PRO A 314 -18.94 -19.27 10.99
N ASN A 315 -18.84 -19.76 12.23
CA ASN A 315 -18.18 -19.05 13.32
C ASN A 315 -16.65 -18.97 13.16
N ASN A 316 -16.04 -19.87 12.40
CA ASN A 316 -14.58 -19.93 12.24
C ASN A 316 -14.06 -19.04 11.11
N ILE A 317 -14.95 -18.46 10.31
CA ILE A 317 -14.61 -17.64 9.14
C ILE A 317 -15.10 -16.20 9.27
N LEU A 318 -15.57 -15.79 10.45
CA LEU A 318 -15.98 -14.40 10.70
C LEU A 318 -14.80 -13.45 10.50
N LEU A 319 -15.04 -12.31 9.84
CA LEU A 319 -14.02 -11.27 9.66
C LEU A 319 -13.66 -10.59 10.99
N ARG A 320 -14.66 -10.48 11.86
CA ARG A 320 -14.55 -9.96 13.23
C ARG A 320 -15.46 -10.76 14.16
N PRO A 321 -15.06 -10.92 15.44
CA PRO A 321 -15.96 -11.41 16.48
C PRO A 321 -17.20 -10.51 16.62
N VAL A 322 -18.34 -11.09 16.98
CA VAL A 322 -19.61 -10.35 17.16
C VAL A 322 -19.47 -9.26 18.22
N ASP A 323 -18.90 -9.62 19.37
CA ASP A 323 -18.68 -8.71 20.51
C ASP A 323 -17.82 -7.51 20.11
N PHE A 324 -16.91 -7.67 19.16
CA PHE A 324 -16.12 -6.54 18.65
C PHE A 324 -17.00 -5.55 17.86
N LEU A 325 -17.89 -6.05 17.00
CA LEU A 325 -18.79 -5.22 16.21
C LEU A 325 -19.84 -4.51 17.11
N THR A 326 -20.40 -5.22 18.09
CA THR A 326 -21.45 -4.68 18.97
C THR A 326 -20.89 -3.85 20.11
N ASP A 327 -19.88 -4.34 20.83
CA ASP A 327 -19.46 -3.73 22.10
C ASP A 327 -18.35 -2.70 21.88
N THR A 328 -17.41 -3.01 20.98
CA THR A 328 -16.30 -2.10 20.67
C THR A 328 -16.73 -1.03 19.67
N LEU A 329 -17.32 -1.44 18.54
CA LEU A 329 -17.71 -0.52 17.48
C LEU A 329 -19.14 0.03 17.63
N LYS A 330 -19.96 -0.48 18.57
CA LYS A 330 -21.34 0.00 18.77
C LYS A 330 -22.15 0.02 17.47
N VAL A 331 -22.05 -1.05 16.70
CA VAL A 331 -22.82 -1.25 15.47
C VAL A 331 -24.09 -2.02 15.81
N GLU A 332 -25.24 -1.47 15.41
CA GLU A 332 -26.52 -2.17 15.46
C GLU A 332 -26.57 -3.18 14.30
N LEU A 333 -26.35 -4.46 14.61
CA LEU A 333 -26.38 -5.54 13.64
C LEU A 333 -27.81 -6.07 13.46
N ARG A 334 -28.37 -5.89 12.26
CA ARG A 334 -29.67 -6.42 11.85
C ARG A 334 -29.47 -7.58 10.88
N LEU A 335 -29.32 -8.78 11.45
CA LEU A 335 -29.09 -10.03 10.71
C LEU A 335 -30.41 -10.71 10.31
N GLY A 336 -30.38 -11.47 9.22
CA GLY A 336 -31.56 -12.15 8.69
C GLY A 336 -32.65 -11.20 8.21
N GLU A 337 -32.27 -10.03 7.74
CA GLU A 337 -33.21 -8.99 7.29
C GLU A 337 -32.78 -8.46 5.92
N THR A 338 -33.70 -8.50 4.97
CA THR A 338 -33.44 -8.13 3.58
C THR A 338 -33.91 -6.70 3.36
N VAL A 339 -33.05 -5.86 2.81
CA VAL A 339 -33.46 -4.54 2.33
C VAL A 339 -34.18 -4.71 0.99
N GLU A 340 -35.45 -4.32 0.93
CA GLU A 340 -36.27 -4.42 -0.28
C GLU A 340 -36.23 -3.13 -1.10
N ALA A 341 -36.13 -1.98 -0.44
CA ALA A 341 -36.08 -0.68 -1.09
C ALA A 341 -35.26 0.33 -0.28
N VAL A 342 -34.53 1.19 -0.99
CA VAL A 342 -33.85 2.36 -0.43
C VAL A 342 -34.41 3.59 -1.14
N ASP A 343 -35.04 4.46 -0.36
CA ASP A 343 -35.59 5.73 -0.84
C ASP A 343 -34.61 6.84 -0.46
N ALA A 344 -33.88 7.35 -1.46
CA ALA A 344 -32.86 8.38 -1.27
C ALA A 344 -33.44 9.78 -1.06
N ASP A 345 -34.67 10.04 -1.55
CA ASP A 345 -35.33 11.33 -1.42
C ASP A 345 -35.93 11.48 -0.01
N ALA A 346 -36.57 10.42 0.48
CA ALA A 346 -37.08 10.35 1.84
C ALA A 346 -36.01 9.97 2.88
N MET A 347 -34.83 9.54 2.44
CA MET A 347 -33.73 9.02 3.25
C MET A 347 -34.17 7.87 4.18
N THR A 348 -34.84 6.88 3.60
CA THR A 348 -35.34 5.71 4.33
C THR A 348 -34.94 4.38 3.68
N VAL A 349 -34.74 3.36 4.51
CA VAL A 349 -34.51 1.97 4.09
C VAL A 349 -35.68 1.12 4.55
N LYS A 350 -36.31 0.40 3.63
CA LYS A 350 -37.41 -0.54 3.91
C LYS A 350 -36.92 -1.98 3.86
N THR A 351 -37.37 -2.79 4.82
CA THR A 351 -36.98 -4.20 4.91
C THR A 351 -38.15 -5.15 4.70
N ASP A 352 -37.84 -6.40 4.38
CA ASP A 352 -38.77 -7.53 4.24
C ASP A 352 -39.59 -7.81 5.51
N LYS A 353 -39.10 -7.37 6.67
CA LYS A 353 -39.82 -7.44 7.95
C LYS A 353 -40.78 -6.26 8.19
N GLY A 354 -40.97 -5.40 7.18
CA GLY A 354 -41.83 -4.21 7.26
C GLY A 354 -41.24 -3.05 8.05
N ASN A 355 -39.95 -3.10 8.41
CA ASN A 355 -39.31 -2.01 9.14
C ASN A 355 -38.89 -0.90 8.18
N VAL A 356 -39.05 0.35 8.63
CA VAL A 356 -38.56 1.54 7.93
C VAL A 356 -37.52 2.21 8.81
N ILE A 357 -36.31 2.35 8.30
CA ILE A 357 -35.16 2.92 9.01
C ILE A 357 -34.77 4.23 8.34
N ASN A 358 -34.84 5.33 9.08
CA ASN A 358 -34.36 6.63 8.61
C ASN A 358 -32.84 6.69 8.70
N TYR A 359 -32.19 7.31 7.71
CA TYR A 359 -30.76 7.47 7.66
C TYR A 359 -30.37 8.89 7.24
N ASP A 360 -29.14 9.30 7.56
CA ASP A 360 -28.52 10.54 7.11
C ASP A 360 -27.47 10.29 6.02
N LYS A 361 -26.85 9.11 6.01
CA LYS A 361 -25.93 8.65 4.97
C LYS A 361 -25.96 7.15 4.71
#